data_AF-A0A535BA25-F1
#
_entry.id   AF-A0A535BA25-F1
#
_cell.length_a   1.000
_cell.length_b   1.000
_cell.length_c   1.000
_cell.angle_alpha   90.00
_cell.angle_beta   90.00
_cell.angle_gamma   90.00
#
_symmetry.space_group_name_H-M   'P 1'
#
loop_
_entity.id
_entity.type
_entity.pdbx_description
1 polymer ?
#
loop_
_entity_poly.entity_id
_entity_poly.type
_entity_poly.pdbx_seq_one_letter_code
_entity_poly.pdbx_strand_id
1 'polypeptide(L)'
;MRPERRNAKQKGQLAGRLADELPPVGTDGWADDDADGADKDNKGEGPRDLAHRIAVLASEERAESSNGKVRQHCIIYDDRRRGTLRRGASRKGKLCILAPAAARRRVRMASETIERLAQQFRTNRERFEAFCRSLSNEELERPVPNSTYTVKDFASHLATLDTELVRWFEAVREGRSDEATRSADGSPFDVDKYNDAVVAERRDWSLDQIFDEAAANRERLLAALEALDDEAIERTVHFPGDNKRPPAGVPFKLFLFGLARHDNIHAADMLKALPERSDDPELKAWLDDPAVKWYQDAMAGPAKR
;
A
#
# COMPACT_ATOMS: atom_id res chain seq x y z
N MET A 1 56.33 -27.69 35.06
CA MET A 1 55.02 -26.99 35.17
C MET A 1 54.63 -26.46 33.80
N ARG A 2 53.60 -27.06 33.20
CA ARG A 2 52.91 -26.61 31.98
C ARG A 2 51.52 -26.12 32.40
N PRO A 3 50.91 -25.18 31.67
CA PRO A 3 49.47 -25.19 31.46
C PRO A 3 49.12 -25.46 30.00
N GLU A 4 47.95 -26.08 29.86
CA GLU A 4 47.44 -26.80 28.70
C GLU A 4 46.78 -25.89 27.65
N ARG A 5 46.80 -26.39 26.42
CA ARG A 5 45.98 -25.90 25.30
C ARG A 5 44.57 -26.48 25.40
N ARG A 6 43.53 -25.65 25.24
CA ARG A 6 42.17 -26.05 24.82
C ARG A 6 41.74 -25.10 23.69
N ASN A 7 41.79 -25.57 22.44
CA ASN A 7 40.72 -26.17 21.65
C ASN A 7 39.62 -25.19 21.21
N ALA A 8 39.90 -24.50 20.09
CA ALA A 8 38.91 -23.98 19.16
C ALA A 8 38.55 -25.09 18.15
N LYS A 9 37.35 -25.67 18.26
CA LYS A 9 36.67 -26.45 17.21
C LYS A 9 35.25 -26.81 17.68
N GLN A 10 34.31 -25.88 17.51
CA GLN A 10 32.86 -26.19 17.50
C GLN A 10 32.06 -24.98 16.97
N LYS A 11 32.22 -24.67 15.69
CA LYS A 11 31.24 -23.88 14.90
C LYS A 11 31.34 -24.34 13.46
N GLY A 12 30.56 -25.36 13.12
CA GLY A 12 30.56 -25.98 11.81
C GLY A 12 29.74 -27.24 11.80
N GLN A 13 28.43 -27.11 12.03
CA GLN A 13 27.38 -28.09 11.71
C GLN A 13 26.03 -27.50 12.18
N LEU A 14 25.37 -26.76 11.29
CA LEU A 14 23.92 -26.49 11.25
C LEU A 14 23.63 -25.59 10.04
N ALA A 15 23.95 -26.09 8.86
CA ALA A 15 23.50 -25.55 7.58
C ALA A 15 23.48 -26.74 6.61
N GLY A 16 22.41 -27.52 6.67
CA GLY A 16 22.31 -28.78 5.93
C GLY A 16 21.10 -29.58 6.40
N ARG A 17 19.92 -29.14 5.97
CA ARG A 17 18.68 -29.92 5.74
C ARG A 17 17.49 -28.97 5.67
N LEU A 18 17.16 -28.53 4.46
CA LEU A 18 15.84 -28.10 4.00
C LEU A 18 15.98 -27.78 2.50
N ALA A 19 16.26 -28.82 1.72
CA ALA A 19 16.29 -28.78 0.26
C ALA A 19 15.84 -30.15 -0.29
N ASP A 20 14.79 -30.71 0.31
CA ASP A 20 14.12 -31.92 -0.17
C ASP A 20 12.64 -31.76 0.23
N GLU A 21 11.84 -31.16 -0.65
CA GLU A 21 10.38 -31.35 -0.77
C GLU A 21 9.80 -30.41 -1.85
N LEU A 22 10.22 -30.58 -3.11
CA LEU A 22 9.40 -30.22 -4.27
C LEU A 22 9.75 -31.19 -5.42
N PRO A 23 8.75 -31.81 -6.09
CA PRO A 23 9.02 -32.72 -7.21
C PRO A 23 9.51 -31.95 -8.45
N PRO A 24 10.36 -32.56 -9.29
CA PRO A 24 10.77 -31.95 -10.55
C PRO A 24 9.57 -31.88 -11.50
N VAL A 25 9.28 -30.68 -12.01
CA VAL A 25 8.34 -30.49 -13.12
C VAL A 25 9.02 -30.98 -14.39
N GLY A 26 8.43 -32.00 -15.01
CA GLY A 26 8.94 -32.68 -16.19
C GLY A 26 9.05 -31.75 -17.40
N THR A 27 10.16 -31.93 -18.12
CA THR A 27 10.39 -31.39 -19.45
C THR A 27 10.09 -32.48 -20.47
N ASP A 28 8.85 -32.56 -20.94
CA ASP A 28 8.43 -33.26 -22.16
C ASP A 28 7.27 -32.41 -22.71
N GLY A 29 7.17 -31.96 -23.94
CA GLY A 29 7.88 -32.19 -25.19
C GLY A 29 6.82 -31.93 -26.27
N TRP A 30 7.05 -30.99 -27.19
CA TRP A 30 6.26 -30.90 -28.42
C TRP A 30 7.21 -30.56 -29.57
N ALA A 31 7.34 -31.56 -30.44
CA ALA A 31 7.99 -31.47 -31.74
C ALA A 31 7.09 -30.72 -32.72
N ASP A 32 7.73 -30.36 -33.84
CA ASP A 32 7.23 -29.63 -34.99
C ASP A 32 5.91 -30.17 -35.56
N ASP A 33 5.08 -29.24 -36.06
CA ASP A 33 4.34 -29.42 -37.30
C ASP A 33 3.93 -28.05 -37.88
N ASP A 34 4.22 -27.90 -39.17
CA ASP A 34 3.87 -26.78 -40.03
C ASP A 34 2.35 -26.61 -40.22
N ALA A 35 1.87 -25.36 -40.35
CA ALA A 35 1.02 -24.87 -41.46
C ALA A 35 0.20 -23.60 -41.11
N ASP A 36 0.22 -22.68 -42.07
CA ASP A 36 -0.71 -21.61 -42.41
C ASP A 36 -2.06 -21.49 -41.67
N GLY A 37 -2.41 -20.25 -41.31
CA GLY A 37 -3.80 -19.79 -41.32
C GLY A 37 -4.29 -18.96 -40.13
N ALA A 38 -4.39 -17.64 -40.36
CA ALA A 38 -5.37 -16.68 -39.85
C ALA A 38 -5.96 -16.82 -38.42
N ASP A 39 -5.69 -15.77 -37.63
CA ASP A 39 -6.61 -15.06 -36.73
C ASP A 39 -7.44 -15.90 -35.75
N LYS A 40 -6.90 -16.17 -34.54
CA LYS A 40 -7.64 -16.32 -33.27
C LYS A 40 -6.77 -16.05 -32.03
N ASP A 41 -7.38 -15.33 -31.08
CA ASP A 41 -7.23 -15.48 -29.64
C ASP A 41 -5.81 -15.43 -29.03
N ASN A 42 -5.35 -14.21 -28.75
CA ASN A 42 -4.30 -13.99 -27.74
C ASN A 42 -4.90 -14.24 -26.34
N LYS A 43 -4.99 -15.51 -25.93
CA LYS A 43 -5.26 -15.89 -24.54
C LYS A 43 -4.01 -15.63 -23.71
N GLY A 44 -3.82 -14.36 -23.34
CA GLY A 44 -2.89 -13.99 -22.28
C GLY A 44 -3.17 -14.81 -21.02
N GLU A 45 -2.11 -15.32 -20.42
CA GLU A 45 -2.11 -16.08 -19.19
C GLU A 45 -2.95 -15.35 -18.12
N GLY A 46 -4.03 -16.00 -17.69
CA GLY A 46 -5.04 -15.38 -16.83
C GLY A 46 -4.63 -15.21 -15.36
N PRO A 47 -5.54 -14.65 -14.52
CA PRO A 47 -5.31 -14.18 -13.14
C PRO A 47 -4.78 -15.20 -12.10
N ARG A 48 -4.50 -16.44 -12.50
CA ARG A 48 -4.04 -17.51 -11.60
C ARG A 48 -2.56 -17.36 -11.23
N ASP A 49 -1.72 -16.78 -12.11
CA ASP A 49 -0.30 -16.56 -11.80
C ASP A 49 -0.10 -15.41 -10.80
N LEU A 50 -0.98 -14.40 -10.86
CA LEU A 50 -0.98 -13.30 -9.89
C LEU A 50 -1.28 -13.84 -8.48
N ALA A 51 -2.37 -14.59 -8.29
CA ALA A 51 -2.78 -15.13 -6.99
C ALA A 51 -1.75 -16.11 -6.38
N HIS A 52 -1.10 -16.94 -7.21
CA HIS A 52 -0.12 -17.92 -6.74
C HIS A 52 1.22 -17.27 -6.34
N ARG A 53 1.62 -16.17 -6.98
CA ARG A 53 2.85 -15.44 -6.66
C ARG A 53 2.66 -14.44 -5.51
N ILE A 54 1.44 -13.92 -5.34
CA ILE A 54 1.03 -13.12 -4.17
C ILE A 54 1.10 -13.92 -2.86
N ALA A 55 0.85 -15.23 -2.90
CA ALA A 55 0.99 -16.09 -1.72
C ALA A 55 2.43 -16.11 -1.16
N VAL A 56 3.44 -15.84 -2.00
CA VAL A 56 4.84 -15.72 -1.59
C VAL A 56 5.04 -14.46 -0.72
N LEU A 57 4.51 -13.31 -1.15
CA LEU A 57 4.60 -12.04 -0.40
C LEU A 57 3.89 -12.11 0.96
N ALA A 58 2.73 -12.77 1.04
CA ALA A 58 2.01 -13.00 2.30
C ALA A 58 2.72 -14.01 3.22
N SER A 59 3.57 -14.89 2.66
CA SER A 59 4.32 -15.90 3.42
C SER A 59 5.60 -15.33 4.06
N GLU A 60 6.24 -14.36 3.40
CA GLU A 60 7.40 -13.62 3.94
C GLU A 60 7.00 -12.71 5.12
N GLU A 61 5.77 -12.18 5.09
CA GLU A 61 5.19 -11.39 6.19
C GLU A 61 5.02 -12.18 7.51
N ARG A 62 4.75 -13.49 7.43
CA ARG A 62 4.75 -14.38 8.61
C ARG A 62 6.16 -14.58 9.18
N ALA A 63 7.19 -14.50 8.36
CA ALA A 63 8.57 -14.69 8.80
C ALA A 63 9.09 -13.46 9.57
N GLU A 64 8.75 -12.25 9.14
CA GLU A 64 9.18 -11.00 9.82
C GLU A 64 8.49 -10.77 11.17
N SER A 65 7.18 -11.06 11.28
CA SER A 65 6.43 -10.99 12.54
C SER A 65 7.02 -11.89 13.65
N SER A 66 7.68 -13.00 13.27
CA SER A 66 8.28 -13.94 14.22
C SER A 66 9.60 -13.47 14.86
N ASN A 67 10.25 -12.42 14.32
CA ASN A 67 11.57 -11.97 14.75
C ASN A 67 11.60 -10.64 15.54
N GLY A 68 10.49 -9.91 15.62
CA GLY A 68 10.43 -8.56 16.22
C GLY A 68 9.83 -8.48 17.62
N LYS A 69 10.52 -8.92 18.68
CA LYS A 69 10.12 -8.57 20.07
C LYS A 69 10.50 -7.11 20.37
N VAL A 70 9.63 -6.17 20.03
CA VAL A 70 9.75 -4.77 20.49
C VAL A 70 8.98 -4.60 21.79
N ARG A 71 9.68 -4.25 22.88
CA ARG A 71 9.07 -3.88 24.17
C ARG A 71 8.48 -2.47 24.05
N GLN A 72 7.15 -2.36 23.91
CA GLN A 72 6.44 -1.10 24.10
C GLN A 72 6.28 -0.81 25.60
N HIS A 73 6.91 0.26 26.08
CA HIS A 73 6.62 0.88 27.38
C HIS A 73 5.51 1.92 27.18
N CYS A 74 4.30 1.63 27.65
CA CYS A 74 3.22 2.60 27.72
C CYS A 74 3.43 3.53 28.92
N ILE A 75 3.56 4.84 28.69
CA ILE A 75 3.51 5.87 29.72
C ILE A 75 2.06 6.37 29.78
N ILE A 76 1.38 6.11 30.90
CA ILE A 76 0.02 6.60 31.19
C ILE A 76 0.15 7.93 31.94
N TYR A 77 -0.44 9.01 31.40
CA TYR A 77 -0.66 10.27 32.13
C TYR A 77 -2.02 10.23 32.85
N ASP A 78 -2.01 10.37 34.18
CA ASP A 78 -3.17 10.49 35.08
C ASP A 78 -3.45 12.00 35.30
N ASP A 79 -4.50 12.56 34.66
CA ASP A 79 -4.98 13.91 34.97
C ASP A 79 -6.25 13.83 35.84
N ARG A 80 -6.05 13.97 37.15
CA ARG A 80 -7.13 14.17 38.13
C ARG A 80 -7.37 15.65 38.33
N ARG A 81 -8.51 16.16 37.86
CA ARG A 81 -9.11 17.37 38.45
C ARG A 81 -10.47 17.07 39.07
N ARG A 82 -10.50 17.30 40.39
CA ARG A 82 -11.68 17.25 41.27
C ARG A 82 -12.53 18.49 41.04
N GLY A 83 -13.85 18.31 40.99
CA GLY A 83 -14.85 19.38 41.09
C GLY A 83 -16.08 18.88 41.83
N THR A 84 -16.34 19.45 42.99
CA THR A 84 -17.39 19.09 43.95
C THR A 84 -18.70 19.87 43.75
N LEU A 85 -19.82 19.17 44.01
CA LEU A 85 -21.08 19.59 44.64
C LEU A 85 -21.99 20.64 43.96
N ARG A 86 -23.23 20.22 43.64
CA ARG A 86 -24.46 20.79 44.25
C ARG A 86 -25.67 19.87 44.11
N ARG A 87 -26.36 19.64 45.24
CA ARG A 87 -27.67 18.96 45.36
C ARG A 87 -28.79 19.93 44.98
N GLY A 88 -29.79 19.44 44.25
CA GLY A 88 -31.09 20.08 44.07
C GLY A 88 -32.16 18.99 43.92
N ALA A 89 -33.16 19.01 44.79
CA ALA A 89 -34.19 18.00 44.91
C ALA A 89 -35.45 18.34 44.08
N SER A 90 -36.25 17.28 43.86
CA SER A 90 -37.69 17.30 43.52
C SER A 90 -38.08 17.40 42.05
N ARG A 91 -38.56 16.29 41.49
CA ARG A 91 -40.00 16.06 41.23
C ARG A 91 -40.25 14.65 40.72
N LYS A 92 -41.23 13.98 41.33
CA LYS A 92 -41.79 12.69 40.90
C LYS A 92 -42.63 12.91 39.64
N GLY A 93 -42.19 12.36 38.52
CA GLY A 93 -42.98 12.16 37.32
C GLY A 93 -42.75 10.75 36.81
N LYS A 94 -43.78 9.90 36.87
CA LYS A 94 -43.78 8.58 36.22
C LYS A 94 -43.84 8.82 34.71
N LEU A 95 -42.73 8.65 34.01
CA LEU A 95 -42.68 8.58 32.56
C LEU A 95 -41.96 7.29 32.18
N CYS A 96 -42.73 6.31 31.71
CA CYS A 96 -42.19 5.12 31.05
C CYS A 96 -41.59 5.54 29.71
N ILE A 97 -40.34 5.97 29.72
CA ILE A 97 -39.54 6.06 28.50
C ILE A 97 -38.96 4.66 28.28
N LEU A 98 -39.53 3.94 27.31
CA LEU A 98 -38.83 2.85 26.64
C LEU A 98 -37.57 3.46 26.03
N ALA A 99 -36.46 3.38 26.77
CA ALA A 99 -35.16 3.74 26.24
C ALA A 99 -34.94 2.82 25.03
N PRO A 100 -34.72 3.34 23.80
CA PRO A 100 -34.21 2.50 22.74
C PRO A 100 -32.92 1.91 23.29
N ALA A 101 -32.75 0.59 23.11
CA ALA A 101 -31.49 -0.07 23.39
C ALA A 101 -30.43 0.70 22.62
N ALA A 102 -29.75 1.63 23.31
CA ALA A 102 -28.59 2.32 22.80
C ALA A 102 -27.59 1.20 22.62
N ALA A 103 -27.56 0.66 21.40
CA ALA A 103 -26.54 -0.24 20.94
C ALA A 103 -25.25 0.49 21.24
N ARG A 104 -24.60 0.09 22.35
CA ARG A 104 -23.27 0.55 22.68
C ARG A 104 -22.46 0.14 21.47
N ARG A 105 -22.19 1.08 20.56
CA ARG A 105 -21.20 0.93 19.50
C ARG A 105 -19.96 0.49 20.27
N ARG A 106 -19.65 -0.81 20.25
CA ARG A 106 -18.33 -1.26 20.65
C ARG A 106 -17.42 -0.46 19.75
N VAL A 107 -16.58 0.37 20.36
CA VAL A 107 -15.43 0.93 19.67
C VAL A 107 -14.67 -0.29 19.17
N ARG A 108 -14.81 -0.59 17.88
CA ARG A 108 -14.04 -1.65 17.23
C ARG A 108 -12.60 -1.15 17.28
N MET A 109 -11.75 -1.88 17.99
CA MET A 109 -10.31 -1.61 17.97
C MET A 109 -9.84 -1.87 16.54
N ALA A 110 -9.01 -0.98 16.00
CA ALA A 110 -8.30 -1.25 14.76
C ALA A 110 -7.48 -2.54 14.91
N SER A 111 -7.44 -3.37 13.87
CA SER A 111 -6.61 -4.56 13.93
C SER A 111 -5.14 -4.19 13.73
N GLU A 112 -4.24 -5.05 14.21
CA GLU A 112 -2.79 -4.90 14.04
C GLU A 112 -2.39 -4.72 12.56
N THR A 113 -3.17 -5.28 11.63
CA THR A 113 -2.96 -5.09 10.19
C THR A 113 -3.24 -3.65 9.77
N ILE A 114 -4.35 -3.07 10.21
CA ILE A 114 -4.73 -1.69 9.90
C ILE A 114 -3.74 -0.71 10.52
N GLU A 115 -3.33 -0.93 11.77
CA GLU A 115 -2.31 -0.11 12.44
C GLU A 115 -0.98 -0.14 11.70
N ARG A 116 -0.52 -1.33 11.27
CA ARG A 116 0.70 -1.49 10.46
C ARG A 116 0.60 -0.78 9.13
N LEU A 117 -0.51 -0.93 8.40
CA LEU A 117 -0.74 -0.24 7.13
C LEU A 117 -0.73 1.27 7.32
N ALA A 118 -1.45 1.80 8.32
CA ALA A 118 -1.48 3.22 8.62
C ALA A 118 -0.08 3.78 8.93
N GLN A 119 0.74 3.02 9.67
CA GLN A 119 2.13 3.41 9.90
C GLN A 119 2.98 3.40 8.62
N GLN A 120 2.79 2.41 7.74
CA GLN A 120 3.48 2.35 6.45
C GLN A 120 3.12 3.55 5.56
N PHE A 121 1.84 3.90 5.46
CA PHE A 121 1.40 5.11 4.75
C PHE A 121 2.10 6.37 5.26
N ARG A 122 2.11 6.60 6.58
CA ARG A 122 2.78 7.76 7.20
C ARG A 122 4.26 7.80 6.85
N THR A 123 4.98 6.72 7.16
CA THR A 123 6.43 6.64 6.94
C THR A 123 6.81 6.84 5.47
N ASN A 124 6.07 6.23 4.54
CA ASN A 124 6.40 6.32 3.12
C ASN A 124 6.11 7.71 2.54
N ARG A 125 5.05 8.40 3.00
CA ARG A 125 4.78 9.78 2.59
C ARG A 125 5.78 10.78 3.16
N GLU A 126 6.16 10.64 4.43
CA GLU A 126 7.21 11.47 5.02
C GLU A 126 8.52 11.36 4.24
N ARG A 127 8.92 10.13 3.89
CA ARG A 127 10.13 9.89 3.08
C ARG A 127 10.00 10.43 1.66
N PHE A 128 8.84 10.23 1.03
CA PHE A 128 8.58 10.74 -0.31
C PHE A 128 8.62 12.26 -0.37
N GLU A 129 7.97 12.94 0.58
CA GLU A 129 7.99 14.40 0.67
C GLU A 129 9.42 14.91 0.92
N ALA A 130 10.17 14.28 1.84
CA ALA A 130 11.57 14.63 2.08
C ALA A 130 12.42 14.45 0.81
N PHE A 131 12.22 13.36 0.07
CA PHE A 131 12.87 13.13 -1.22
C PHE A 131 12.54 14.25 -2.21
N CYS A 132 11.26 14.56 -2.45
CA CYS A 132 10.85 15.64 -3.35
C CYS A 132 11.43 17.01 -2.96
N ARG A 133 11.41 17.36 -1.67
CA ARG A 133 11.97 18.62 -1.16
C ARG A 133 13.49 18.69 -1.27
N SER A 134 14.18 17.55 -1.39
CA SER A 134 15.63 17.49 -1.60
C SER A 134 16.05 17.73 -3.06
N LEU A 135 15.10 17.76 -3.98
CA LEU A 135 15.34 17.95 -5.41
C LEU A 135 15.40 19.44 -5.75
N SER A 136 16.28 19.78 -6.68
CA SER A 136 16.32 21.09 -7.31
C SER A 136 15.15 21.29 -8.28
N ASN A 137 14.84 22.54 -8.61
CA ASN A 137 13.83 22.85 -9.63
C ASN A 137 14.17 22.21 -10.99
N GLU A 138 15.45 22.12 -11.34
CA GLU A 138 15.85 21.46 -12.59
C GLU A 138 15.51 19.96 -12.56
N GLU A 139 15.83 19.27 -11.46
CA GLU A 139 15.49 17.85 -11.28
C GLU A 139 13.97 17.61 -11.31
N LEU A 140 13.19 18.48 -10.68
CA LEU A 140 11.73 18.40 -10.63
C LEU A 140 11.05 18.55 -12.00
N GLU A 141 11.62 19.36 -12.89
CA GLU A 141 11.07 19.60 -14.23
C GLU A 141 11.53 18.55 -15.27
N ARG A 142 12.35 17.56 -14.88
CA ARG A 142 12.81 16.54 -15.83
C ARG A 142 11.67 15.61 -16.25
N PRO A 143 11.55 15.29 -17.55
CA PRO A 143 10.60 14.29 -18.03
C PRO A 143 11.01 12.88 -17.60
N VAL A 144 10.05 12.08 -17.14
CA VAL A 144 10.29 10.69 -16.75
C VAL A 144 10.21 9.76 -17.97
N PRO A 145 11.24 8.93 -18.23
CA PRO A 145 11.23 8.00 -19.38
C PRO A 145 10.00 7.08 -19.41
N ASN A 146 9.40 6.92 -20.58
CA ASN A 146 8.18 6.13 -20.80
C ASN A 146 6.96 6.61 -19.97
N SER A 147 6.95 7.88 -19.59
CA SER A 147 5.84 8.56 -18.94
C SER A 147 5.54 9.88 -19.67
N THR A 148 4.33 10.38 -19.53
CA THR A 148 3.95 11.74 -19.94
C THR A 148 4.22 12.77 -18.84
N TYR A 149 4.67 12.32 -17.67
CA TYR A 149 4.87 13.12 -16.47
C TYR A 149 6.32 13.57 -16.29
N THR A 150 6.49 14.75 -15.71
CA THR A 150 7.73 15.19 -15.08
C THR A 150 7.93 14.55 -13.72
N VAL A 151 9.10 14.73 -13.12
CA VAL A 151 9.37 14.31 -11.74
C VAL A 151 8.39 14.98 -10.75
N LYS A 152 8.09 16.28 -10.92
CA LYS A 152 7.14 17.02 -10.07
C LYS A 152 5.69 16.53 -10.22
N ASP A 153 5.29 16.12 -11.41
CA ASP A 153 3.93 15.62 -11.66
C ASP A 153 3.58 14.40 -10.80
N PHE A 154 4.56 13.55 -10.43
CA PHE A 154 4.33 12.44 -9.50
C PHE A 154 3.95 12.91 -8.10
N ALA A 155 4.46 14.07 -7.64
CA ALA A 155 4.03 14.65 -6.36
C ALA A 155 2.57 15.10 -6.43
N SER A 156 2.17 15.76 -7.53
CA SER A 156 0.77 16.14 -7.77
C SER A 156 -0.15 14.92 -7.81
N HIS A 157 0.23 13.86 -8.53
CA HIS A 157 -0.52 12.61 -8.62
C HIS A 157 -0.77 11.99 -7.23
N LEU A 158 0.30 11.87 -6.44
CA LEU A 158 0.23 11.27 -5.10
C LEU A 158 -0.49 12.15 -4.08
N ALA A 159 -0.48 13.46 -4.25
CA ALA A 159 -1.19 14.39 -3.37
C ALA A 159 -2.72 14.24 -3.44
N THR A 160 -3.24 13.82 -4.59
CA THR A 160 -4.69 13.85 -4.86
C THR A 160 -5.35 12.49 -4.84
N LEU A 161 -4.64 11.41 -5.18
CA LEU A 161 -5.22 10.07 -5.26
C LEU A 161 -5.92 9.65 -3.94
N ASP A 162 -5.38 10.12 -2.81
CA ASP A 162 -5.93 9.89 -1.46
C ASP A 162 -7.43 10.26 -1.36
N THR A 163 -7.93 11.27 -2.11
CA THR A 163 -9.34 11.65 -2.05
C THR A 163 -10.28 10.61 -2.64
N GLU A 164 -9.90 9.99 -3.75
CA GLU A 164 -10.72 8.92 -4.36
C GLU A 164 -10.62 7.64 -3.54
N LEU A 165 -9.46 7.36 -2.95
CA LEU A 165 -9.27 6.19 -2.11
C LEU A 165 -10.10 6.24 -0.83
N VAL A 166 -10.31 7.43 -0.24
CA VAL A 166 -11.26 7.61 0.88
C VAL A 166 -12.65 7.11 0.49
N ARG A 167 -13.16 7.54 -0.68
CA ARG A 167 -14.48 7.12 -1.18
C ARG A 167 -14.54 5.60 -1.36
N TRP A 168 -13.48 4.99 -1.86
CA TRP A 168 -13.40 3.53 -2.04
C TRP A 168 -13.42 2.80 -0.71
N PHE A 169 -12.66 3.27 0.29
CA PHE A 169 -12.58 2.64 1.61
C PHE A 169 -13.92 2.73 2.34
N GLU A 170 -14.60 3.87 2.26
CA GLU A 170 -15.94 4.05 2.81
C GLU A 170 -16.97 3.13 2.13
N ALA A 171 -16.91 2.99 0.81
CA ALA A 171 -17.78 2.10 0.07
C ALA A 171 -17.54 0.62 0.44
N VAL A 172 -16.27 0.20 0.53
CA VAL A 172 -15.93 -1.17 0.96
C VAL A 172 -16.39 -1.42 2.39
N ARG A 173 -16.22 -0.47 3.32
CA ARG A 173 -16.73 -0.56 4.70
C ARG A 173 -18.24 -0.82 4.72
N GLU A 174 -18.97 -0.16 3.83
CA GLU A 174 -20.43 -0.24 3.73
C GLU A 174 -20.94 -1.39 2.83
N GLY A 175 -20.03 -2.21 2.30
CA GLY A 175 -20.36 -3.39 1.50
C GLY A 175 -20.66 -3.10 0.02
N ARG A 176 -20.30 -1.91 -0.47
CA ARG A 176 -20.45 -1.47 -1.86
C ARG A 176 -19.11 -1.53 -2.61
N SER A 177 -18.51 -2.70 -2.66
CA SER A 177 -17.16 -2.89 -3.22
C SER A 177 -17.03 -2.63 -4.73
N ASP A 178 -18.12 -2.42 -5.45
CA ASP A 178 -18.17 -2.05 -6.87
C ASP A 178 -18.13 -0.54 -7.10
N GLU A 179 -18.32 0.29 -6.06
CA GLU A 179 -18.35 1.76 -6.15
C GLU A 179 -17.05 2.36 -6.69
N ALA A 180 -15.92 1.67 -6.49
CA ALA A 180 -14.61 2.04 -7.04
C ALA A 180 -14.60 2.14 -8.58
N THR A 181 -15.57 1.51 -9.25
CA THR A 181 -15.70 1.51 -10.72
C THR A 181 -16.51 2.67 -11.27
N ARG A 182 -17.00 3.56 -10.40
CA ARG A 182 -17.87 4.69 -10.77
C ARG A 182 -17.29 6.00 -10.31
N SER A 183 -17.44 7.06 -11.09
CA SER A 183 -17.17 8.44 -10.70
C SER A 183 -18.27 8.96 -9.77
N ALA A 184 -18.08 10.13 -9.15
CA ALA A 184 -19.08 10.74 -8.27
C ALA A 184 -20.43 11.04 -8.95
N ASP A 185 -20.43 11.22 -10.28
CA ASP A 185 -21.64 11.39 -11.10
C ASP A 185 -22.28 10.06 -11.56
N GLY A 186 -21.71 8.92 -11.15
CA GLY A 186 -22.18 7.58 -11.49
C GLY A 186 -21.71 7.03 -12.84
N SER A 187 -20.98 7.82 -13.64
CA SER A 187 -20.31 7.35 -14.87
C SER A 187 -19.19 6.35 -14.55
N PRO A 188 -18.72 5.51 -15.49
CA PRO A 188 -17.54 4.67 -15.26
C PRO A 188 -16.33 5.51 -14.84
N PHE A 189 -15.62 5.07 -13.80
CA PHE A 189 -14.40 5.74 -13.34
C PHE A 189 -13.24 5.37 -14.25
N ASP A 190 -12.56 6.39 -14.75
CA ASP A 190 -11.34 6.26 -15.56
C ASP A 190 -10.17 6.79 -14.72
N VAL A 191 -9.33 5.86 -14.24
CA VAL A 191 -8.20 6.17 -13.33
C VAL A 191 -7.20 7.08 -14.03
N ASP A 192 -6.88 6.81 -15.30
CA ASP A 192 -5.88 7.58 -16.03
C ASP A 192 -6.37 8.99 -16.30
N LYS A 193 -7.62 9.13 -16.77
CA LYS A 193 -8.21 10.45 -17.01
C LYS A 193 -8.31 11.28 -15.73
N TYR A 194 -8.69 10.66 -14.61
CA TYR A 194 -8.72 11.34 -13.32
C TYR A 194 -7.31 11.83 -12.93
N ASN A 195 -6.32 10.94 -12.98
CA ASN A 195 -4.93 11.25 -12.63
C ASN A 195 -4.35 12.37 -13.52
N ASP A 196 -4.56 12.31 -14.83
CA ASP A 196 -4.10 13.32 -15.77
C ASP A 196 -4.75 14.69 -15.51
N ALA A 197 -6.04 14.72 -15.19
CA ALA A 197 -6.75 15.96 -14.88
C ALA A 197 -6.21 16.62 -13.61
N VAL A 198 -6.07 15.86 -12.52
CA VAL A 198 -5.60 16.41 -11.23
C VAL A 198 -4.13 16.83 -11.28
N VAL A 199 -3.29 16.12 -12.05
CA VAL A 199 -1.91 16.53 -12.32
C VAL A 199 -1.88 17.83 -13.12
N ALA A 200 -2.66 17.92 -14.21
CA ALA A 200 -2.70 19.10 -15.07
C ALA A 200 -3.09 20.38 -14.31
N GLU A 201 -4.05 20.30 -13.40
CA GLU A 201 -4.48 21.43 -12.54
C GLU A 201 -3.37 21.96 -11.63
N ARG A 202 -2.38 21.13 -11.29
CA ARG A 202 -1.33 21.41 -10.30
C ARG A 202 0.04 21.64 -10.90
N ARG A 203 0.18 21.62 -12.23
CA ARG A 203 1.48 21.79 -12.92
C ARG A 203 2.21 23.08 -12.55
N ASP A 204 1.45 24.15 -12.36
CA ASP A 204 1.98 25.47 -12.01
C ASP A 204 2.09 25.69 -10.48
N TRP A 205 1.72 24.71 -9.66
CA TRP A 205 1.82 24.83 -8.21
C TRP A 205 3.25 24.61 -7.73
N SER A 206 3.59 25.26 -6.63
CA SER A 206 4.80 24.95 -5.87
C SER A 206 4.65 23.62 -5.13
N LEU A 207 5.77 22.97 -4.79
CA LEU A 207 5.76 21.76 -3.95
C LEU A 207 5.08 22.00 -2.60
N ASP A 208 5.22 23.19 -2.00
CA ASP A 208 4.57 23.52 -0.74
C ASP A 208 3.04 23.47 -0.87
N GLN A 209 2.48 24.08 -1.93
CA GLN A 209 1.03 24.01 -2.17
C GLN A 209 0.53 22.58 -2.39
N ILE A 210 1.31 21.77 -3.14
CA ILE A 210 0.98 20.36 -3.40
C ILE A 210 0.99 19.56 -2.10
N PHE A 211 2.01 19.72 -1.25
CA PHE A 211 2.13 18.95 -0.02
C PHE A 211 1.22 19.44 1.11
N ASP A 212 0.87 20.72 1.16
CA ASP A 212 -0.16 21.24 2.06
C ASP A 212 -1.52 20.57 1.77
N GLU A 213 -1.89 20.45 0.48
CA GLU A 213 -3.08 19.71 0.08
C GLU A 213 -2.95 18.20 0.38
N ALA A 214 -1.80 17.62 0.05
CA ALA A 214 -1.51 16.20 0.26
C ALA A 214 -1.63 15.80 1.73
N ALA A 215 -1.19 16.65 2.67
CA ALA A 215 -1.28 16.40 4.10
C ALA A 215 -2.75 16.29 4.55
N ALA A 216 -3.59 17.24 4.13
CA ALA A 216 -5.02 17.23 4.45
C ALA A 216 -5.75 16.02 3.83
N ASN A 217 -5.39 15.63 2.61
CA ASN A 217 -5.95 14.44 1.97
C ASN A 217 -5.49 13.15 2.67
N ARG A 218 -4.22 13.09 3.07
CA ARG A 218 -3.65 11.93 3.75
C ARG A 218 -4.29 11.70 5.12
N GLU A 219 -4.55 12.76 5.89
CA GLU A 219 -5.25 12.65 7.16
C GLU A 219 -6.64 12.02 6.99
N ARG A 220 -7.39 12.42 5.95
CA ARG A 220 -8.70 11.82 5.65
C ARG A 220 -8.57 10.36 5.24
N LEU A 221 -7.57 10.01 4.43
CA LEU A 221 -7.30 8.63 4.03
C LEU A 221 -6.99 7.74 5.25
N LEU A 222 -6.12 8.22 6.15
CA LEU A 222 -5.76 7.49 7.36
C LEU A 222 -6.97 7.30 8.28
N ALA A 223 -7.81 8.33 8.44
CA ALA A 223 -9.05 8.20 9.20
C ALA A 223 -10.02 7.18 8.58
N ALA A 224 -10.13 7.16 7.24
CA ALA A 224 -10.96 6.17 6.53
C ALA A 224 -10.40 4.74 6.67
N LEU A 225 -9.07 4.58 6.58
CA LEU A 225 -8.38 3.31 6.79
C LEU A 225 -8.57 2.78 8.21
N GLU A 226 -8.41 3.63 9.22
CA GLU A 226 -8.58 3.29 10.64
C GLU A 226 -10.03 2.99 11.01
N ALA A 227 -11.00 3.44 10.20
CA ALA A 227 -12.41 3.10 10.35
C ALA A 227 -12.80 1.75 9.74
N LEU A 228 -11.89 1.09 9.00
CA LEU A 228 -12.10 -0.27 8.54
C LEU A 228 -12.00 -1.26 9.71
N ASP A 229 -12.56 -2.44 9.51
CA ASP A 229 -12.39 -3.58 10.40
C ASP A 229 -11.89 -4.80 9.63
N ASP A 230 -11.57 -5.87 10.36
CA ASP A 230 -11.06 -7.12 9.77
C ASP A 230 -12.03 -7.71 8.74
N GLU A 231 -13.34 -7.57 8.94
CA GLU A 231 -14.31 -8.06 7.96
C GLU A 231 -14.23 -7.26 6.66
N ALA A 232 -14.09 -5.93 6.76
CA ALA A 232 -14.00 -5.05 5.61
C ALA A 232 -12.73 -5.33 4.77
N ILE A 233 -11.57 -5.51 5.40
CA ILE A 233 -10.31 -5.73 4.67
C ILE A 233 -10.24 -7.10 3.97
N GLU A 234 -10.99 -8.09 4.45
CA GLU A 234 -11.08 -9.42 3.81
C GLU A 234 -12.06 -9.45 2.61
N ARG A 235 -12.72 -8.33 2.28
CA ARG A 235 -13.58 -8.23 1.09
C ARG A 235 -12.77 -8.15 -0.20
N THR A 236 -13.43 -8.41 -1.33
CA THR A 236 -12.90 -8.09 -2.66
C THR A 236 -13.30 -6.66 -3.03
N VAL A 237 -12.39 -5.90 -3.65
CA VAL A 237 -12.66 -4.61 -4.31
C VAL A 237 -12.59 -4.79 -5.83
N HIS A 238 -13.42 -4.04 -6.57
CA HIS A 238 -13.34 -4.03 -8.03
C HIS A 238 -12.44 -2.89 -8.49
N PHE A 239 -11.21 -3.22 -8.88
CA PHE A 239 -10.30 -2.26 -9.49
C PHE A 239 -10.80 -1.95 -10.91
N PRO A 240 -11.03 -0.66 -11.24
CA PRO A 240 -11.56 -0.25 -12.55
C PRO A 240 -10.62 -0.52 -13.73
N GLY A 241 -9.34 -0.81 -13.49
CA GLY A 241 -8.33 -0.89 -14.54
C GLY A 241 -7.62 0.44 -14.77
N ASP A 242 -6.57 0.39 -15.57
CA ASP A 242 -5.81 1.52 -16.10
C ASP A 242 -5.18 1.12 -17.45
N ASN A 243 -4.40 2.01 -18.04
CA ASN A 243 -3.74 1.80 -19.32
C ASN A 243 -2.75 0.62 -19.34
N LYS A 244 -2.34 0.08 -18.19
CA LYS A 244 -1.43 -1.07 -18.09
C LYS A 244 -2.13 -2.33 -17.61
N ARG A 245 -3.30 -2.22 -16.99
CA ARG A 245 -3.97 -3.31 -16.28
C ARG A 245 -5.47 -3.35 -16.58
N PRO A 246 -6.03 -4.50 -16.98
CA PRO A 246 -7.47 -4.61 -17.16
C PRO A 246 -8.23 -4.47 -15.82
N PRO A 247 -9.52 -4.12 -15.86
CA PRO A 247 -10.38 -4.17 -14.67
C PRO A 247 -10.37 -5.57 -14.04
N ALA A 248 -10.34 -5.64 -12.71
CA ALA A 248 -10.24 -6.92 -11.98
C ALA A 248 -10.82 -6.84 -10.57
N GLY A 249 -11.33 -7.97 -10.07
CA GLY A 249 -11.56 -8.16 -8.64
C GLY A 249 -10.25 -8.44 -7.92
N VAL A 250 -9.96 -7.67 -6.88
CA VAL A 250 -8.71 -7.78 -6.10
C VAL A 250 -9.07 -7.95 -4.62
N PRO A 251 -8.45 -8.89 -3.88
CA PRO A 251 -8.59 -8.93 -2.42
C PRO A 251 -8.21 -7.56 -1.83
N PHE A 252 -9.09 -6.95 -1.04
CA PHE A 252 -8.90 -5.56 -0.61
C PHE A 252 -7.69 -5.40 0.29
N LYS A 253 -7.43 -6.35 1.18
CA LYS A 253 -6.20 -6.42 1.97
C LYS A 253 -4.93 -6.39 1.11
N LEU A 254 -4.91 -7.13 0.00
CA LEU A 254 -3.79 -7.10 -0.93
C LEU A 254 -3.66 -5.74 -1.62
N PHE A 255 -4.79 -5.17 -2.05
CA PHE A 255 -4.82 -3.83 -2.62
C PHE A 255 -4.23 -2.80 -1.65
N LEU A 256 -4.59 -2.85 -0.37
CA LEU A 256 -4.05 -1.96 0.67
C LEU A 256 -2.53 -2.12 0.86
N PHE A 257 -2.00 -3.35 0.82
CA PHE A 257 -0.56 -3.57 0.91
C PHE A 257 0.22 -3.01 -0.30
N GLY A 258 -0.34 -3.13 -1.50
CA GLY A 258 0.23 -2.49 -2.69
C GLY A 258 0.18 -0.97 -2.59
N LEU A 259 -0.96 -0.44 -2.16
CA LEU A 259 -1.19 1.00 -2.01
C LEU A 259 -0.30 1.62 -0.92
N ALA A 260 -0.01 0.91 0.17
CA ALA A 260 0.90 1.40 1.21
C ALA A 260 2.35 1.62 0.70
N ARG A 261 2.71 1.03 -0.46
CA ARG A 261 4.01 1.18 -1.13
C ARG A 261 3.98 2.14 -2.32
N HIS A 262 2.84 2.79 -2.55
CA HIS A 262 2.61 3.60 -3.75
C HIS A 262 3.58 4.78 -3.86
N ASP A 263 3.89 5.43 -2.74
CA ASP A 263 4.88 6.50 -2.67
C ASP A 263 6.29 5.97 -3.08
N ASN A 264 6.69 4.77 -2.65
CA ASN A 264 7.97 4.14 -3.01
C ASN A 264 8.03 3.78 -4.50
N ILE A 265 6.95 3.20 -5.02
CA ILE A 265 6.82 2.80 -6.42
C ILE A 265 7.08 3.99 -7.33
N HIS A 266 6.48 5.15 -7.03
CA HIS A 266 6.64 6.34 -7.84
C HIS A 266 7.95 7.09 -7.57
N ALA A 267 8.52 7.02 -6.37
CA ALA A 267 9.90 7.45 -6.17
C ALA A 267 10.88 6.66 -7.07
N ALA A 268 10.67 5.34 -7.23
CA ALA A 268 11.45 4.54 -8.18
C ALA A 268 11.20 4.93 -9.65
N ASP A 269 9.99 5.35 -10.01
CA ASP A 269 9.72 5.93 -11.34
C ASP A 269 10.47 7.24 -11.56
N MET A 270 10.43 8.15 -10.59
CA MET A 270 11.15 9.43 -10.63
C MET A 270 12.66 9.23 -10.81
N LEU A 271 13.24 8.21 -10.17
CA LEU A 271 14.67 7.88 -10.31
C LEU A 271 15.09 7.53 -11.74
N LYS A 272 14.17 7.11 -12.61
CA LYS A 272 14.47 6.89 -14.04
C LYS A 272 14.91 8.18 -14.74
N ALA A 273 14.49 9.35 -14.25
CA ALA A 273 14.91 10.67 -14.73
C ALA A 273 16.10 11.28 -13.95
N LEU A 274 16.49 10.63 -12.84
CA LEU A 274 17.46 11.13 -11.86
C LEU A 274 18.55 10.09 -11.59
N PRO A 275 19.28 9.61 -12.60
CA PRO A 275 20.29 8.57 -12.42
C PRO A 275 21.37 8.96 -11.41
N GLU A 276 21.68 10.25 -11.25
CA GLU A 276 22.63 10.75 -10.25
C GLU A 276 22.17 10.54 -8.80
N ARG A 277 20.86 10.41 -8.57
CA ARG A 277 20.28 10.14 -7.24
C ARG A 277 20.20 8.64 -6.94
N SER A 278 20.39 7.78 -7.95
CA SER A 278 20.29 6.33 -7.78
C SER A 278 21.31 5.77 -6.79
N ASP A 279 22.43 6.46 -6.56
CA ASP A 279 23.47 6.03 -5.64
C ASP A 279 23.29 6.46 -4.19
N ASP A 280 22.26 7.26 -3.89
CA ASP A 280 21.95 7.68 -2.52
C ASP A 280 21.64 6.44 -1.63
N PRO A 281 22.39 6.21 -0.54
CA PRO A 281 22.22 5.03 0.29
C PRO A 281 20.89 5.00 1.06
N GLU A 282 20.36 6.14 1.47
CA GLU A 282 19.08 6.21 2.19
C GLU A 282 17.92 5.92 1.23
N LEU A 283 17.97 6.48 0.03
CA LEU A 283 16.98 6.21 -1.01
C LEU A 283 17.03 4.76 -1.47
N LYS A 284 18.22 4.20 -1.69
CA LYS A 284 18.41 2.76 -2.00
C LYS A 284 17.80 1.89 -0.91
N ALA A 285 18.10 2.15 0.36
CA ALA A 285 17.58 1.35 1.48
C ALA A 285 16.05 1.46 1.61
N TRP A 286 15.45 2.61 1.28
CA TRP A 286 14.00 2.78 1.29
C TRP A 286 13.32 2.07 0.12
N LEU A 287 13.96 2.03 -1.06
CA LEU A 287 13.41 1.40 -2.27
C LEU A 287 13.78 -0.07 -2.43
N ASP A 288 14.65 -0.63 -1.58
CA ASP A 288 14.99 -2.06 -1.51
C ASP A 288 13.84 -2.88 -0.87
N ASP A 289 12.66 -2.78 -1.48
CA ASP A 289 11.47 -3.56 -1.15
C ASP A 289 11.18 -4.51 -2.32
N PRO A 290 11.17 -5.84 -2.11
CA PRO A 290 10.89 -6.83 -3.16
C PRO A 290 9.57 -6.57 -3.91
N ALA A 291 8.54 -6.04 -3.23
CA ALA A 291 7.27 -5.72 -3.86
C ALA A 291 7.37 -4.50 -4.79
N VAL A 292 8.19 -3.50 -4.44
CA VAL A 292 8.48 -2.35 -5.32
C VAL A 292 9.22 -2.83 -6.56
N LYS A 293 10.25 -3.67 -6.40
CA LYS A 293 10.99 -4.24 -7.52
C LYS A 293 10.10 -5.07 -8.44
N TRP A 294 9.30 -5.97 -7.87
CA TRP A 294 8.35 -6.78 -8.63
C TRP A 294 7.36 -5.91 -9.41
N TYR A 295 6.82 -4.85 -8.79
CA TYR A 295 5.92 -3.93 -9.47
C TYR A 295 6.62 -3.25 -10.66
N GLN A 296 7.85 -2.77 -10.46
CA GLN A 296 8.64 -2.13 -11.51
C GLN A 296 8.90 -3.09 -12.69
N ASP A 297 9.24 -4.35 -12.40
CA ASP A 297 9.45 -5.38 -13.42
C ASP A 297 8.16 -5.70 -14.18
N ALA A 298 7.02 -5.81 -13.48
CA ALA A 298 5.72 -6.07 -14.08
C ALA A 298 5.26 -4.91 -14.99
N MET A 299 5.53 -3.67 -14.60
CA MET A 299 5.10 -2.47 -15.34
C MET A 299 6.02 -2.08 -16.50
N ALA A 300 7.25 -2.58 -16.54
CA ALA A 300 8.16 -2.38 -17.67
C ALA A 300 7.69 -3.08 -18.96
N GLY A 301 6.80 -4.07 -18.83
CA GLY A 301 6.38 -4.91 -19.93
C GLY A 301 7.51 -5.82 -20.43
N PRO A 302 7.25 -6.65 -21.45
CA PRO A 302 8.30 -7.47 -22.05
C PRO A 302 9.39 -6.58 -22.66
N ALA A 303 10.65 -6.99 -22.50
CA ALA A 303 11.77 -6.31 -23.14
C ALA A 303 11.49 -6.16 -24.65
N LYS A 304 11.51 -4.91 -25.14
CA LYS A 304 11.41 -4.62 -26.57
C LYS A 304 12.62 -5.27 -27.25
N ARG A 305 12.37 -6.32 -28.03
CA ARG A 305 13.38 -7.04 -28.82
C ARG A 305 13.85 -6.22 -30.01
#